data_AF-A0A7L1BD97-F1
#
_entry.id   AF-A0A7L1BD97-F1
#
_cell.length_a   1.000
_cell.length_b   1.000
_cell.length_c   1.000
_cell.angle_alpha   90.00
_cell.angle_beta   90.00
_cell.angle_gamma   90.00
#
_symmetry.space_group_name_H-M   'P 1'
#
loop_
_entity.id
_entity.type
_entity.pdbx_description
1 polymer ?
#
loop_
_entity_poly.entity_id
_entity_poly.type
_entity_poly.pdbx_seq_one_letter_code
_entity_poly.pdbx_strand_id
1 'polypeptide(L)'
;MRTFISIARNAWEIFISERKPGWKYQIQLFAVCSAVGFLSSFLFFLSMHFSLSHHSLGPLLISGFVWILLSIMLFCFKHLRCFSVLFLFSCGLKNGRDALITAGTGVVVASNIKNIFHNLKILADSITCHLKHEQFALIKYYVEVIKWIYEVAKLPAELPKDIVVLKDEFTPSYSISDDALKQELNDTEQEIQRMANQISFMLTILPYIGQKVLPIVGIFLVSFGTGLFIKKFVGSHSTKYKNTYITKQFIAFDEHQKQQQRPCLLPLNKKERKDYVTIPSFFFTRKDRKKMLCSFLPVIIHLCIWLLFAAVDSLFYLLIISVNKYLQEVPDLDIQLSLFQNKNEKSYIISMKERIARTDPFKIPLFKHNCIPHPELALSTTWIQLGVIIFFLVIFGLFSGLLTQLKILVSASFYPDTEIKRIRYLHEKLLRRRGKLQEKTGKNMFARTVNFWFPILKAREAVRKKER
;
A
#
# COMPACT_ATOMS: atom_id res chain seq x y z
N MET A 1 -15.87 22.57 30.70
CA MET A 1 -14.45 22.35 30.29
C MET A 1 -13.48 22.21 31.46
N ARG A 2 -13.45 23.13 32.45
CA ARG A 2 -12.51 23.06 33.60
C ARG A 2 -12.64 21.79 34.44
N THR A 3 -13.87 21.35 34.71
CA THR A 3 -14.16 20.14 35.50
C THR A 3 -13.59 18.89 34.83
N PHE A 4 -13.80 18.74 33.51
CA PHE A 4 -13.25 17.64 32.72
C PHE A 4 -11.71 17.59 32.76
N ILE A 5 -11.06 18.75 32.59
CA ILE A 5 -9.60 18.85 32.64
C ILE A 5 -9.07 18.45 34.04
N SER A 6 -9.77 18.86 35.11
CA SER A 6 -9.40 18.49 36.47
C SER A 6 -9.53 16.99 36.71
N ILE A 7 -10.62 16.37 36.26
CA ILE A 7 -10.85 14.92 36.38
C ILE A 7 -9.79 14.15 35.60
N ALA A 8 -9.52 14.54 34.35
CA ALA A 8 -8.50 13.90 33.51
C ALA A 8 -7.10 14.00 34.13
N ARG A 9 -6.77 15.15 34.74
CA ARG A 9 -5.51 15.35 35.44
C ARG A 9 -5.39 14.46 36.67
N ASN A 10 -6.43 14.38 37.50
CA ASN A 10 -6.45 13.52 38.67
C ASN A 10 -6.34 12.04 38.27
N ALA A 11 -7.09 11.62 37.25
CA ALA A 11 -7.00 10.26 36.70
C ALA A 11 -5.59 9.94 36.18
N TRP A 12 -4.95 10.89 35.49
CA TRP A 12 -3.56 10.75 35.02
C TRP A 12 -2.57 10.61 36.18
N GLU A 13 -2.68 11.44 37.22
CA GLU A 13 -1.81 11.39 38.40
C GLU A 13 -1.95 10.06 39.15
N ILE A 14 -3.18 9.53 39.26
CA ILE A 14 -3.44 8.18 39.79
C ILE A 14 -2.80 7.12 38.88
N PHE A 15 -2.99 7.22 37.56
CA PHE A 15 -2.49 6.24 36.59
C PHE A 15 -0.95 6.12 36.54
N ILE A 16 -0.21 7.20 36.78
CA ILE A 16 1.27 7.16 36.78
C ILE A 16 1.86 6.69 38.12
N SER A 17 1.09 6.81 39.19
CA SER A 17 1.58 6.59 40.55
C SER A 17 1.76 5.10 40.90
N GLU A 18 2.64 4.82 41.86
CA GLU A 18 2.84 3.48 42.39
C GLU A 18 1.62 3.00 43.16
N ARG A 19 1.40 1.69 43.16
CA ARG A 19 0.29 1.10 43.91
C ARG A 19 0.52 1.37 45.40
N LYS A 20 -0.38 2.11 46.02
CA LYS A 20 -0.37 2.41 47.45
C LYS A 20 -1.38 1.53 48.21
N PRO A 21 -1.12 1.20 49.48
CA PRO A 21 -2.12 0.61 50.36
C PRO A 21 -3.26 1.62 50.62
N GLY A 22 -4.51 1.16 50.60
CA GLY A 22 -5.70 1.98 50.81
C GLY A 22 -6.84 1.65 49.84
N TRP A 23 -7.97 1.19 50.36
CA TRP A 23 -9.07 0.66 49.54
C TRP A 23 -9.66 1.68 48.56
N LYS A 24 -9.89 2.93 49.01
CA LYS A 24 -10.38 4.03 48.15
C LYS A 24 -9.45 4.29 46.95
N TYR A 25 -8.14 4.37 47.21
CA TYR A 25 -7.14 4.59 46.17
C TYR A 25 -7.03 3.39 45.21
N GLN A 26 -7.09 2.16 45.74
CA GLN A 26 -7.07 0.96 44.91
C GLN A 26 -8.30 0.84 43.99
N ILE A 27 -9.50 1.19 44.48
CA ILE A 27 -10.71 1.28 43.65
C ILE A 27 -10.52 2.31 42.54
N GLN A 28 -10.04 3.51 42.87
CA GLN A 28 -9.81 4.56 41.87
C GLN A 28 -8.76 4.14 40.83
N LEU A 29 -7.65 3.55 41.25
CA LEU A 29 -6.63 3.05 40.34
C LEU A 29 -7.17 1.94 39.44
N PHE A 30 -7.92 0.99 40.00
CA PHE A 30 -8.55 -0.08 39.23
C PHE A 30 -9.57 0.49 38.22
N ALA A 31 -10.38 1.47 38.61
CA ALA A 31 -11.34 2.13 37.71
C ALA A 31 -10.62 2.82 36.53
N VAL A 32 -9.52 3.54 36.79
CA VAL A 32 -8.74 4.18 35.72
C VAL A 32 -8.08 3.13 34.81
N CYS A 33 -7.47 2.08 35.38
CA CYS A 33 -6.88 1.00 34.61
C CYS A 33 -7.92 0.24 33.78
N SER A 34 -9.11 0.02 34.33
CA SER A 34 -10.23 -0.62 33.64
C SER A 34 -10.76 0.24 32.49
N ALA A 35 -10.85 1.56 32.66
CA ALA A 35 -11.22 2.47 31.58
C ALA A 35 -10.19 2.44 30.42
N VAL A 36 -8.89 2.43 30.73
CA VAL A 36 -7.83 2.31 29.72
C VAL A 36 -7.86 0.94 29.04
N GLY A 37 -8.07 -0.13 29.81
CA GLY A 37 -8.23 -1.49 29.29
C GLY A 37 -9.45 -1.61 28.38
N PHE A 38 -10.58 -0.99 28.75
CA PHE A 38 -11.81 -0.97 27.97
C PHE A 38 -11.61 -0.28 26.63
N LEU A 39 -11.03 0.92 26.63
CA LEU A 39 -10.72 1.66 25.39
C LEU A 39 -9.81 0.84 24.47
N SER A 40 -8.78 0.19 25.03
CA SER A 40 -7.86 -0.64 24.26
C SER A 40 -8.56 -1.87 23.68
N SER A 41 -9.41 -2.53 24.47
CA SER A 41 -10.18 -3.69 24.03
C SER A 41 -11.26 -3.33 23.00
N PHE A 42 -11.92 -2.19 23.16
CA PHE A 42 -12.89 -1.69 22.18
C PHE A 42 -12.24 -1.44 20.81
N LEU A 43 -11.03 -0.87 20.79
CA LEU A 43 -10.26 -0.72 19.54
C LEU A 43 -9.89 -2.08 18.92
N PHE A 44 -9.53 -3.06 19.76
CA PHE A 44 -9.25 -4.42 19.30
C PHE A 44 -10.51 -5.12 18.74
N PHE A 45 -11.66 -4.96 19.42
CA PHE A 45 -12.95 -5.43 18.96
C PHE A 45 -13.30 -4.84 17.59
N LEU A 46 -13.19 -3.52 17.44
CA LEU A 46 -13.46 -2.84 16.17
C LEU A 46 -12.57 -3.37 15.04
N SER A 47 -11.28 -3.56 15.33
CA SER A 47 -10.34 -4.15 14.37
C SER A 47 -10.72 -5.57 13.96
N MET A 48 -11.14 -6.40 14.92
CA MET A 48 -11.58 -7.77 14.64
C MET A 48 -12.91 -7.79 13.89
N HIS A 49 -13.87 -6.93 14.24
CA HIS A 49 -15.17 -6.83 13.59
C HIS A 49 -15.03 -6.41 12.11
N PHE A 50 -14.14 -5.46 11.80
CA PHE A 50 -13.87 -5.08 10.41
C PHE A 50 -13.04 -6.13 9.66
N SER A 51 -12.17 -6.88 10.33
CA SER A 51 -11.30 -7.88 9.68
C SER A 51 -11.94 -9.26 9.50
N LEU A 52 -12.88 -9.63 10.36
CA LEU A 52 -13.63 -10.87 10.29
C LEU A 52 -15.06 -10.49 9.93
N SER A 53 -15.41 -10.54 8.65
CA SER A 53 -16.76 -10.29 8.12
C SER A 53 -17.82 -11.31 8.58
N HIS A 54 -17.65 -11.96 9.73
CA HIS A 54 -18.57 -12.93 10.30
C HIS A 54 -19.24 -12.35 11.55
N HIS A 55 -20.56 -12.15 11.48
CA HIS A 55 -21.42 -11.78 12.60
C HIS A 55 -21.57 -12.95 13.58
N SER A 56 -20.53 -13.20 14.37
CA SER A 56 -20.53 -14.18 15.44
C SER A 56 -20.40 -13.49 16.80
N LEU A 57 -20.88 -14.14 17.87
CA LEU A 57 -20.71 -13.68 19.25
C LEU A 57 -19.23 -13.73 19.71
N GLY A 58 -18.38 -14.44 18.98
CA GLY A 58 -16.98 -14.71 19.32
C GLY A 58 -16.10 -13.47 19.57
N PRO A 59 -16.02 -12.49 18.64
CA PRO A 59 -15.22 -11.28 18.82
C PRO A 59 -15.60 -10.47 20.06
N LEU A 60 -16.89 -10.44 20.41
CA LEU A 60 -17.36 -9.76 21.62
C LEU A 60 -16.82 -10.44 22.87
N LEU A 61 -16.94 -11.78 22.97
CA LEU A 61 -16.40 -12.54 24.09
C LEU A 61 -14.89 -12.39 24.22
N ILE A 62 -14.15 -12.52 23.11
CA ILE A 62 -12.69 -12.34 23.08
C ILE A 62 -12.31 -10.94 23.58
N SER A 63 -13.00 -9.89 23.11
CA SER A 63 -12.76 -8.53 23.58
C SER A 63 -13.08 -8.35 25.07
N GLY A 64 -14.13 -9.02 25.59
CA GLY A 64 -14.44 -9.03 27.01
C GLY A 64 -13.29 -9.62 27.85
N PHE A 65 -12.76 -10.78 27.44
CA PHE A 65 -11.60 -11.39 28.09
C PHE A 65 -10.35 -10.51 28.02
N VAL A 66 -10.07 -9.92 26.85
CA VAL A 66 -8.96 -8.98 26.67
C VAL A 66 -9.10 -7.77 27.58
N TRP A 67 -10.30 -7.23 27.74
CA TRP A 67 -10.56 -6.11 28.65
C TRP A 67 -10.25 -6.48 30.11
N ILE A 68 -10.77 -7.61 30.60
CA ILE A 68 -10.54 -8.07 31.98
C ILE A 68 -9.04 -8.28 32.22
N LEU A 69 -8.37 -9.01 31.32
CA LEU A 69 -6.95 -9.30 31.41
C LEU A 69 -6.09 -8.03 31.40
N LEU A 70 -6.34 -7.11 30.47
CA LEU A 70 -5.63 -5.83 30.39
C LEU A 70 -5.86 -4.99 31.66
N SER A 71 -7.08 -4.98 32.20
CA SER A 71 -7.41 -4.23 33.41
C SER A 71 -6.60 -4.72 34.62
N ILE A 72 -6.55 -6.04 34.80
CA ILE A 72 -5.77 -6.69 35.87
C ILE A 72 -4.28 -6.40 35.68
N MET A 73 -3.75 -6.59 34.47
CA MET A 73 -2.33 -6.41 34.19
C MET A 73 -1.87 -4.96 34.37
N LEU A 74 -2.67 -3.99 33.92
CA LEU A 74 -2.40 -2.57 34.12
C LEU A 74 -2.50 -2.17 35.60
N PHE A 75 -3.44 -2.75 36.34
CA PHE A 75 -3.56 -2.52 37.78
C PHE A 75 -2.33 -3.04 38.55
N CYS A 76 -1.87 -4.25 38.23
CA CYS A 76 -0.76 -4.88 38.93
C CYS A 76 0.61 -4.26 38.60
N PHE A 77 0.87 -3.89 37.34
CA PHE A 77 2.21 -3.54 36.87
C PHE A 77 2.34 -2.09 36.38
N LYS A 78 3.06 -1.26 37.14
CA LYS A 78 3.41 0.13 36.74
C LYS A 78 4.17 0.17 35.42
N HIS A 79 5.11 -0.75 35.22
CA HIS A 79 5.89 -0.81 33.98
C HIS A 79 5.02 -1.12 32.76
N LEU A 80 3.99 -1.95 32.93
CA LEU A 80 3.05 -2.25 31.86
C LEU A 80 2.17 -1.04 31.54
N ARG A 81 1.71 -0.28 32.54
CA ARG A 81 1.01 1.00 32.33
C ARG A 81 1.81 1.96 31.45
N CYS A 82 3.09 2.13 31.75
CA CYS A 82 4.00 2.94 30.94
C CYS A 82 4.16 2.36 29.53
N PHE A 83 4.43 1.06 29.43
CA PHE A 83 4.62 0.38 28.15
C PHE A 83 3.39 0.49 27.25
N SER A 84 2.18 0.27 27.76
CA SER A 84 0.94 0.33 26.98
C SER A 84 0.69 1.73 26.40
N VAL A 85 0.87 2.80 27.17
CA VAL A 85 0.71 4.17 26.64
C VAL A 85 1.78 4.47 25.59
N LEU A 86 3.03 4.06 25.84
CA LEU A 86 4.12 4.27 24.87
C LEU A 86 3.94 3.41 23.60
N PHE A 87 3.37 2.22 23.71
CA PHE A 87 3.04 1.35 22.59
C PHE A 87 1.98 2.01 21.71
N LEU A 88 0.90 2.50 22.30
CA LEU A 88 -0.16 3.23 21.57
C LEU A 88 0.40 4.41 20.78
N PHE A 89 1.27 5.23 21.39
CA PHE A 89 1.92 6.32 20.66
C PHE A 89 2.91 5.83 19.61
N SER A 90 3.51 4.66 19.78
CA SER A 90 4.45 4.07 18.82
C SER A 90 3.76 3.53 17.57
N CYS A 91 2.49 3.10 17.68
CA CYS A 91 1.66 2.73 16.54
C CYS A 91 1.46 3.90 15.56
N GLY A 92 1.36 5.15 16.05
CA GLY A 92 1.24 6.34 15.18
C GLY A 92 2.59 6.89 14.67
N LEU A 93 3.71 6.26 15.01
CA LEU A 93 5.05 6.67 14.56
C LEU A 93 5.53 5.84 13.37
N LYS A 94 6.80 6.03 12.98
CA LYS A 94 7.41 5.39 11.81
C LYS A 94 7.07 3.91 11.68
N ASN A 95 7.27 3.11 12.73
CA ASN A 95 7.07 1.67 12.68
C ASN A 95 5.62 1.28 12.32
N GLY A 96 4.61 1.95 12.88
CA GLY A 96 3.22 1.64 12.55
C GLY A 96 2.78 2.23 11.21
N ARG A 97 3.35 3.37 10.78
CA ARG A 97 3.14 3.88 9.41
C ARG A 97 3.72 2.95 8.35
N ASP A 98 4.93 2.42 8.58
CA ASP A 98 5.56 1.48 7.67
C ASP A 98 4.69 0.20 7.55
N ALA A 99 4.12 -0.28 8.68
CA ALA A 99 3.15 -1.38 8.66
C ALA A 99 1.87 -1.04 7.86
N LEU A 100 1.33 0.17 8.03
CA LEU A 100 0.13 0.62 7.31
C LEU A 100 0.38 0.80 5.81
N ILE A 101 1.56 1.28 5.41
CA ILE A 101 2.01 1.34 4.00
C ILE A 101 2.14 -0.06 3.42
N THR A 102 2.73 -1.00 4.15
CA THR A 102 2.85 -2.40 3.70
C THR A 102 1.48 -3.04 3.52
N ALA A 103 0.55 -2.82 4.45
CA ALA A 103 -0.83 -3.31 4.33
C ALA A 103 -1.54 -2.70 3.12
N GLY A 104 -1.44 -1.38 2.92
CA GLY A 104 -2.02 -0.71 1.75
C GLY A 104 -1.42 -1.20 0.43
N THR A 105 -0.11 -1.39 0.37
CA THR A 105 0.57 -1.94 -0.81
C THR A 105 0.11 -3.36 -1.09
N GLY A 106 -0.03 -4.20 -0.06
CA GLY A 106 -0.55 -5.56 -0.22
C GLY A 106 -1.96 -5.58 -0.80
N VAL A 107 -2.86 -4.74 -0.30
CA VAL A 107 -4.25 -4.63 -0.82
C VAL A 107 -4.26 -4.19 -2.28
N VAL A 108 -3.52 -3.13 -2.63
CA VAL A 108 -3.47 -2.60 -4.00
C VAL A 108 -2.87 -3.62 -4.97
N VAL A 109 -1.72 -4.19 -4.63
CA VAL A 109 -1.03 -5.15 -5.50
C VAL A 109 -1.88 -6.40 -5.70
N ALA A 110 -2.39 -7.00 -4.62
CA ALA A 110 -3.22 -8.20 -4.72
C ALA A 110 -4.50 -7.96 -5.53
N SER A 111 -5.17 -6.82 -5.32
CA SER A 111 -6.42 -6.53 -6.02
C SER A 111 -6.23 -6.23 -7.51
N ASN A 112 -5.24 -5.40 -7.88
CA ASN A 112 -5.01 -5.07 -9.29
C ASN A 112 -4.49 -6.29 -10.06
N ILE A 113 -3.57 -7.07 -9.47
CA ILE A 113 -3.09 -8.29 -10.12
C ILE A 113 -4.24 -9.27 -10.32
N LYS A 114 -5.15 -9.42 -9.34
CA LYS A 114 -6.33 -10.28 -9.49
C LYS A 114 -7.23 -9.82 -10.64
N ASN A 115 -7.43 -8.52 -10.79
CA ASN A 115 -8.23 -7.95 -11.87
C ASN A 115 -7.58 -8.17 -13.25
N ILE A 116 -6.28 -7.90 -13.37
CA ILE A 116 -5.51 -8.14 -14.60
C ILE A 116 -5.59 -9.60 -15.02
N PHE A 117 -5.37 -10.54 -14.10
CA PHE A 117 -5.44 -11.97 -14.45
C PHE A 117 -6.84 -12.46 -14.78
N HIS A 118 -7.87 -11.90 -14.14
CA HIS A 118 -9.25 -12.18 -14.50
C HIS A 118 -9.54 -11.74 -15.95
N ASN A 119 -9.16 -10.52 -16.30
CA ASN A 119 -9.30 -9.98 -17.65
C ASN A 119 -8.45 -10.74 -18.68
N LEU A 120 -7.23 -11.17 -18.32
CA LEU A 120 -6.37 -11.99 -19.18
C LEU A 120 -7.00 -13.37 -19.44
N LYS A 121 -7.62 -13.98 -18.42
CA LYS A 121 -8.34 -15.24 -18.57
C LYS A 121 -9.52 -15.08 -19.53
N ILE A 122 -10.34 -14.04 -19.35
CA ILE A 122 -11.47 -13.74 -20.25
C ILE A 122 -10.98 -13.58 -21.69
N LEU A 123 -9.85 -12.90 -21.90
CA LEU A 123 -9.24 -12.76 -23.23
C LEU A 123 -8.78 -14.10 -23.80
N ALA A 124 -8.13 -14.94 -22.99
CA ALA A 124 -7.66 -16.26 -23.42
C ALA A 124 -8.82 -17.21 -23.76
N ASP A 125 -9.89 -17.20 -22.96
CA ASP A 125 -11.11 -17.98 -23.22
C ASP A 125 -11.78 -17.52 -24.53
N SER A 126 -11.79 -16.21 -24.79
CA SER A 126 -12.28 -15.60 -26.04
C SER A 126 -11.48 -16.04 -27.27
N ILE A 127 -10.14 -15.97 -27.20
CA ILE A 127 -9.26 -16.41 -28.31
C ILE A 127 -9.45 -17.91 -28.57
N THR A 128 -9.53 -18.71 -27.51
CA THR A 128 -9.75 -20.17 -27.62
C THR A 128 -11.12 -20.48 -28.25
N CYS A 129 -12.18 -19.74 -27.87
CA CYS A 129 -13.52 -19.84 -28.46
C CYS A 129 -13.48 -19.51 -29.96
N HIS A 130 -12.75 -18.45 -30.34
CA HIS A 130 -12.62 -18.03 -31.72
C HIS A 130 -11.88 -19.06 -32.58
N LEU A 131 -10.71 -19.55 -32.12
CA LEU A 131 -9.92 -20.57 -32.82
C LEU A 131 -10.71 -21.88 -32.98
N LYS A 132 -11.43 -22.31 -31.92
CA LYS A 132 -12.31 -23.49 -31.99
C LYS A 132 -13.48 -23.31 -32.96
N HIS A 133 -13.90 -22.10 -33.31
CA HIS A 133 -15.08 -21.92 -34.17
C HIS A 133 -14.72 -21.61 -35.62
N GLU A 134 -13.80 -20.67 -35.87
CA GLU A 134 -13.49 -20.20 -37.23
C GLU A 134 -12.78 -21.26 -38.08
N GLN A 135 -11.81 -22.00 -37.52
CA GLN A 135 -11.08 -23.00 -38.30
C GLN A 135 -11.99 -24.16 -38.74
N PHE A 136 -12.87 -24.67 -37.86
CA PHE A 136 -13.79 -25.75 -38.25
C PHE A 136 -14.90 -25.26 -39.20
N ALA A 137 -15.36 -24.02 -39.08
CA ALA A 137 -16.36 -23.46 -39.98
C ALA A 137 -15.80 -23.24 -41.40
N LEU A 138 -14.59 -22.69 -41.52
CA LEU A 138 -13.91 -22.48 -42.81
C LEU A 138 -13.64 -23.81 -43.53
N ILE A 139 -13.18 -24.84 -42.81
CA ILE A 139 -12.93 -26.16 -43.39
C ILE A 139 -14.23 -26.78 -43.90
N LYS A 140 -15.31 -26.72 -43.10
CA LYS A 140 -16.64 -27.20 -43.53
C LYS A 140 -17.12 -26.46 -44.78
N TYR A 141 -16.89 -25.15 -44.85
CA TYR A 141 -17.20 -24.33 -46.02
C TYR A 141 -16.44 -24.81 -47.27
N TYR A 142 -15.12 -25.00 -47.20
CA TYR A 142 -14.34 -25.48 -48.35
C TYR A 142 -14.81 -26.85 -48.85
N VAL A 143 -15.14 -27.76 -47.93
CA VAL A 143 -15.68 -29.09 -48.28
C VAL A 143 -17.03 -28.96 -48.99
N GLU A 144 -17.92 -28.07 -48.53
CA GLU A 144 -19.23 -27.83 -49.13
C GLU A 144 -19.12 -27.21 -50.53
N VAL A 145 -18.18 -26.29 -50.74
CA VAL A 145 -17.87 -25.70 -52.06
C VAL A 145 -17.33 -26.76 -53.01
N ILE A 146 -16.38 -27.61 -52.57
CA ILE A 146 -15.82 -28.68 -53.41
C ILE A 146 -16.90 -29.69 -53.79
N LYS A 147 -17.75 -30.09 -52.84
CA LYS A 147 -18.92 -30.95 -53.13
C LYS A 147 -19.84 -30.31 -54.17
N TRP A 148 -20.14 -29.02 -54.01
CA TRP A 148 -20.97 -28.31 -54.98
C TRP A 148 -20.35 -28.26 -56.38
N ILE A 149 -19.05 -27.95 -56.49
CA ILE A 149 -18.32 -27.97 -57.77
C ILE A 149 -18.39 -29.37 -58.41
N TYR A 150 -18.22 -30.42 -57.60
CA TYR A 150 -18.33 -31.80 -58.07
C TYR A 150 -19.73 -32.15 -58.59
N GLU A 151 -20.80 -31.80 -57.86
CA GLU A 151 -22.18 -32.04 -58.29
C GLU A 151 -22.52 -31.28 -59.57
N VAL A 152 -22.03 -30.04 -59.72
CA VAL A 152 -22.20 -29.26 -60.96
C VAL A 152 -21.39 -29.84 -62.12
N ALA A 153 -20.18 -30.35 -61.87
CA ALA A 153 -19.36 -31.00 -62.90
C ALA A 153 -19.91 -32.37 -63.33
N LYS A 154 -20.68 -33.04 -62.46
CA LYS A 154 -21.34 -34.33 -62.71
C LYS A 154 -22.62 -34.20 -63.53
N LEU A 155 -23.24 -33.01 -63.59
CA LEU A 155 -24.35 -32.75 -64.52
C LEU A 155 -23.85 -32.97 -65.96
N PRO A 156 -24.39 -33.95 -66.71
CA PRO A 156 -23.90 -34.24 -68.04
C PRO A 156 -24.21 -33.05 -68.93
N ALA A 157 -23.18 -32.40 -69.48
CA ALA A 157 -23.34 -31.75 -70.77
C ALA A 157 -23.76 -32.87 -71.73
N GLU A 158 -25.02 -32.87 -72.16
CA GLU A 158 -25.62 -33.91 -73.00
C GLU A 158 -24.63 -34.39 -74.07
N LEU A 159 -24.14 -35.63 -73.90
CA LEU A 159 -23.30 -36.29 -74.89
C LEU A 159 -23.87 -37.68 -75.22
N PRO A 160 -23.76 -38.11 -76.48
CA PRO A 160 -24.60 -39.17 -77.03
C PRO A 160 -24.30 -40.52 -76.39
N LYS A 161 -25.35 -41.34 -76.33
CA LYS A 161 -25.34 -42.74 -75.89
C LYS A 161 -24.24 -43.49 -76.63
N ASP A 162 -23.19 -43.85 -75.89
CA ASP A 162 -22.25 -44.97 -76.09
C ASP A 162 -20.81 -44.57 -75.72
N ILE A 163 -20.56 -44.27 -74.44
CA ILE A 163 -19.27 -44.49 -73.77
C ILE A 163 -19.57 -44.75 -72.29
N VAL A 164 -18.86 -45.73 -71.72
CA VAL A 164 -18.90 -46.20 -70.33
C VAL A 164 -19.22 -45.09 -69.33
N VAL A 165 -20.37 -45.20 -68.66
CA VAL A 165 -20.73 -44.37 -67.51
C VAL A 165 -19.69 -44.64 -66.42
N LEU A 166 -18.73 -43.72 -66.25
CA LEU A 166 -17.82 -43.75 -65.12
C LEU A 166 -18.67 -43.44 -63.87
N LYS A 167 -19.09 -44.51 -63.18
CA LYS A 167 -19.89 -44.43 -61.96
C LYS A 167 -18.95 -44.20 -60.78
N ASP A 168 -18.20 -43.09 -60.79
CA ASP A 168 -17.39 -42.70 -59.66
C ASP A 168 -18.29 -42.02 -58.61
N GLU A 169 -18.40 -42.70 -57.47
CA GLU A 169 -19.06 -42.19 -56.28
C GLU A 169 -18.00 -41.41 -55.48
N PHE A 170 -17.89 -40.11 -55.75
CA PHE A 170 -17.00 -39.23 -54.97
C PHE A 170 -17.49 -39.18 -53.53
N THR A 171 -16.87 -40.01 -52.70
CA THR A 171 -16.98 -39.97 -51.25
C THR A 171 -15.80 -39.15 -50.76
N PRO A 172 -15.96 -37.84 -50.49
CA PRO A 172 -14.86 -37.03 -49.98
C PRO A 172 -14.49 -37.52 -48.58
N SER A 173 -13.47 -38.36 -48.49
CA SER A 173 -12.78 -38.66 -47.24
C SER A 173 -11.80 -37.54 -46.97
N TYR A 174 -12.20 -36.55 -46.18
CA TYR A 174 -11.25 -35.62 -45.59
C TYR A 174 -10.92 -36.12 -44.18
N SER A 175 -9.68 -36.56 -43.98
CA SER A 175 -9.10 -36.77 -42.65
C SER A 175 -8.06 -35.68 -42.47
N ILE A 176 -8.50 -34.47 -42.17
CA ILE A 176 -7.59 -33.45 -41.68
C ILE A 176 -7.33 -33.80 -40.23
N SER A 177 -6.06 -33.91 -39.82
CA SER A 177 -5.66 -34.20 -38.45
C SER A 177 -5.94 -32.98 -37.55
N ASP A 178 -7.23 -32.68 -37.37
CA ASP A 178 -7.74 -31.70 -36.42
C ASP A 178 -7.53 -32.19 -34.99
N ASP A 179 -7.29 -33.50 -34.80
CA ASP A 179 -7.07 -34.10 -33.50
C ASP A 179 -5.82 -33.54 -32.83
N ALA A 180 -4.74 -33.28 -33.59
CA ALA A 180 -3.52 -32.67 -33.06
C ALA A 180 -3.75 -31.23 -32.58
N LEU A 181 -4.45 -30.41 -33.37
CA LEU A 181 -4.79 -29.02 -33.00
C LEU A 181 -5.83 -28.96 -31.86
N LYS A 182 -6.85 -29.82 -31.88
CA LYS A 182 -7.85 -29.94 -30.80
C LYS A 182 -7.17 -30.36 -29.50
N GLN A 183 -6.22 -31.29 -29.59
CA GLN A 183 -5.41 -31.71 -28.47
C GLN A 183 -4.56 -30.54 -27.95
N GLU A 184 -3.86 -29.82 -28.84
CA GLU A 184 -3.05 -28.66 -28.46
C GLU A 184 -3.89 -27.52 -27.83
N LEU A 185 -5.09 -27.25 -28.34
CA LEU A 185 -6.04 -26.29 -27.76
C LEU A 185 -6.55 -26.74 -26.39
N ASN A 186 -6.85 -28.02 -26.21
CA ASN A 186 -7.28 -28.56 -24.93
C ASN A 186 -6.14 -28.58 -23.91
N ASP A 187 -4.91 -28.89 -24.34
CA ASP A 187 -3.71 -28.83 -23.51
C ASP A 187 -3.43 -27.39 -23.07
N THR A 188 -3.56 -26.42 -23.98
CA THR A 188 -3.44 -24.98 -23.68
C THR A 188 -4.52 -24.51 -22.71
N GLU A 189 -5.77 -24.95 -22.88
CA GLU A 189 -6.88 -24.63 -21.96
C GLU A 189 -6.61 -25.18 -20.54
N GLN A 190 -6.11 -26.41 -20.44
CA GLN A 190 -5.72 -27.00 -19.16
C GLN A 190 -4.55 -26.26 -18.51
N GLU A 191 -3.56 -25.82 -19.30
CA GLU A 191 -2.42 -25.05 -18.80
C GLU A 191 -2.85 -23.67 -18.29
N ILE A 192 -3.73 -22.97 -19.02
CA ILE A 192 -4.35 -21.71 -18.59
C ILE A 192 -5.12 -21.91 -17.29
N GLN A 193 -5.92 -22.98 -17.17
CA GLN A 193 -6.66 -23.28 -15.95
C GLN A 193 -5.73 -23.58 -14.77
N ARG A 194 -4.63 -24.33 -14.99
CA ARG A 194 -3.62 -24.61 -13.97
C ARG A 194 -2.98 -23.31 -13.49
N MET A 195 -2.54 -22.44 -14.39
CA MET A 195 -1.97 -21.14 -14.05
C MET A 195 -2.98 -20.25 -13.32
N ALA A 196 -4.22 -20.16 -13.81
CA ALA A 196 -5.28 -19.38 -13.18
C ALA A 196 -5.56 -19.85 -11.74
N ASN A 197 -5.55 -21.16 -11.50
CA ASN A 197 -5.73 -21.73 -10.16
C ASN A 197 -4.55 -21.41 -9.24
N GLN A 198 -3.30 -21.51 -9.73
CA GLN A 198 -2.11 -21.14 -8.98
C GLN A 198 -2.09 -19.65 -8.61
N ILE A 199 -2.43 -18.79 -9.57
CA ILE A 199 -2.50 -17.35 -9.38
C ILE A 199 -3.64 -16.97 -8.44
N SER A 200 -4.80 -17.61 -8.57
CA SER A 200 -5.93 -17.44 -7.65
C SER A 200 -5.53 -17.80 -6.21
N PHE A 201 -4.79 -18.89 -6.01
CA PHE A 201 -4.22 -19.24 -4.71
C PHE A 201 -3.30 -18.13 -4.18
N MET A 202 -2.36 -17.65 -4.99
CA MET A 202 -1.40 -16.59 -4.63
C MET A 202 -2.06 -15.23 -4.36
N LEU A 203 -3.21 -14.93 -4.95
CA LEU A 203 -3.88 -13.64 -4.81
C LEU A 203 -5.04 -13.62 -3.81
N THR A 204 -5.48 -14.80 -3.36
CA THR A 204 -6.60 -14.92 -2.44
C THR A 204 -6.17 -15.50 -1.11
N ILE A 205 -5.43 -16.61 -1.11
CA ILE A 205 -5.04 -17.31 0.13
C ILE A 205 -3.79 -16.69 0.75
N LEU A 206 -2.77 -16.38 -0.05
CA LEU A 206 -1.54 -15.80 0.48
C LEU A 206 -1.77 -14.40 1.11
N PRO A 207 -2.56 -13.49 0.54
CA PRO A 207 -2.91 -12.22 1.18
C PRO A 207 -3.82 -12.41 2.39
N TYR A 208 -4.69 -13.42 2.39
CA TYR A 208 -5.50 -13.78 3.55
C TYR A 208 -4.63 -14.19 4.76
N ILE A 209 -3.62 -15.04 4.53
CA ILE A 209 -2.63 -15.40 5.55
C ILE A 209 -1.80 -14.17 5.95
N GLY A 210 -1.32 -13.40 4.97
CA GLY A 210 -0.56 -12.17 5.19
C GLY A 210 -1.34 -11.15 6.03
N GLN A 211 -2.64 -10.99 5.79
CA GLN A 211 -3.51 -10.08 6.54
C GLN A 211 -3.64 -10.46 8.01
N LYS A 212 -3.48 -11.74 8.36
CA LYS A 212 -3.48 -12.20 9.76
C LYS A 212 -2.08 -12.16 10.40
N VAL A 213 -1.04 -12.52 9.65
CA VAL A 213 0.34 -12.62 10.16
C VAL A 213 1.03 -11.25 10.24
N LEU A 214 0.84 -10.38 9.24
CA LEU A 214 1.53 -9.08 9.18
C LEU A 214 1.18 -8.16 10.37
N PRO A 215 -0.09 -8.05 10.83
CA PRO A 215 -0.40 -7.29 12.04
C PRO A 215 0.31 -7.84 13.28
N ILE A 216 0.42 -9.16 13.41
CA ILE A 216 1.12 -9.82 14.51
C ILE A 216 2.59 -9.41 14.49
N VAL A 217 3.26 -9.56 13.33
CA VAL A 217 4.66 -9.11 13.15
C VAL A 217 4.81 -7.62 13.45
N GLY A 218 3.88 -6.78 12.98
CA GLY A 218 3.85 -5.35 13.26
C GLY A 218 3.76 -5.04 14.76
N ILE A 219 2.87 -5.72 15.48
CA ILE A 219 2.72 -5.60 16.95
C ILE A 219 4.03 -5.99 17.64
N PHE A 220 4.68 -7.09 17.22
CA PHE A 220 5.98 -7.50 17.76
C PHE A 220 7.07 -6.44 17.53
N LEU A 221 7.19 -5.90 16.31
CA LEU A 221 8.18 -4.86 15.98
C LEU A 221 7.94 -3.55 16.74
N VAL A 222 6.67 -3.13 16.88
CA VAL A 222 6.31 -1.93 17.66
C VAL A 222 6.56 -2.16 19.15
N SER A 223 6.27 -3.35 19.66
CA SER A 223 6.53 -3.74 21.06
C SER A 223 8.02 -3.75 21.37
N PHE A 224 8.82 -4.38 20.50
CA PHE A 224 10.28 -4.41 20.62
C PHE A 224 10.87 -2.99 20.56
N GLY A 225 10.43 -2.16 19.61
CA GLY A 225 10.84 -0.76 19.52
C GLY A 225 10.46 0.08 20.75
N THR A 226 9.31 -0.20 21.36
CA THR A 226 8.85 0.44 22.60
C THR A 226 9.71 0.02 23.78
N GLY A 227 10.03 -1.27 23.92
CA GLY A 227 10.94 -1.79 24.94
C GLY A 227 12.35 -1.20 24.83
N LEU A 228 12.91 -1.14 23.62
CA LEU A 228 14.20 -0.49 23.36
C LEU A 228 14.19 1.00 23.70
N PHE A 229 13.08 1.69 23.44
CA PHE A 229 12.94 3.10 23.81
C PHE A 229 12.98 3.29 25.33
N ILE A 230 12.22 2.49 26.09
CA ILE A 230 12.23 2.54 27.56
C ILE A 230 13.62 2.20 28.11
N LYS A 231 14.25 1.13 27.60
CA LYS A 231 15.61 0.73 28.00
C LYS A 231 16.63 1.85 27.79
N LYS A 232 16.58 2.54 26.64
CA LYS A 232 17.46 3.69 26.37
C LYS A 232 17.11 4.93 27.18
N PHE A 233 15.83 5.14 27.49
CA PHE A 233 15.37 6.29 28.27
C PHE A 233 15.78 6.18 29.75
N VAL A 234 15.65 5.00 30.35
CA VAL A 234 15.94 4.74 31.77
C VAL A 234 17.40 4.32 32.00
N GLY A 235 18.07 3.75 31.00
CA GLY A 235 19.43 3.21 31.14
C GLY A 235 20.54 4.24 31.35
N SER A 236 21.79 3.75 31.35
CA SER A 236 23.01 4.51 31.67
C SER A 236 23.22 5.78 30.82
N HIS A 237 22.76 5.80 29.56
CA HIS A 237 22.89 6.95 28.66
C HIS A 237 21.67 7.88 28.60
N SER A 238 20.77 7.81 29.58
CA SER A 238 19.53 8.60 29.67
C SER A 238 19.73 10.11 29.55
N THR A 239 20.83 10.64 30.11
CA THR A 239 21.16 12.08 30.12
C THR A 239 21.46 12.65 28.74
N LYS A 240 22.00 11.84 27.82
CA LYS A 240 22.32 12.23 26.44
C LYS A 240 21.20 11.89 25.46
N TYR A 241 20.43 10.84 25.74
CA TYR A 241 19.39 10.36 24.83
C TYR A 241 18.19 11.30 24.73
N LYS A 242 17.95 11.85 23.53
CA LYS A 242 16.81 12.73 23.19
C LYS A 242 16.55 13.84 24.23
N ASN A 243 17.60 14.37 24.85
CA ASN A 243 17.51 15.39 25.90
C ASN A 243 17.60 16.80 25.29
N THR A 244 16.58 17.15 24.51
CA THR A 244 16.47 18.43 23.78
C THR A 244 15.21 19.22 24.13
N TYR A 245 14.38 18.70 25.03
CA TYR A 245 13.07 19.26 25.35
C TYR A 245 13.08 19.91 26.73
N ILE A 246 12.43 21.07 26.83
CA ILE A 246 12.21 21.77 28.10
C ILE A 246 10.81 21.40 28.60
N THR A 247 10.75 20.64 29.70
CA THR A 247 9.52 20.22 30.34
C THR A 247 9.07 21.25 31.38
N LYS A 248 7.82 21.15 31.86
CA LYS A 248 7.35 21.97 32.99
C LYS A 248 8.19 21.76 34.26
N GLN A 249 8.69 20.54 34.47
CA GLN A 249 9.61 20.21 35.57
C GLN A 249 10.96 20.92 35.42
N PHE A 250 11.48 21.06 34.19
CA PHE A 250 12.69 21.85 33.94
C PHE A 250 12.50 23.32 34.33
N ILE A 251 11.35 23.91 33.97
CA ILE A 251 11.04 25.31 34.30
C ILE A 251 10.98 25.51 35.82
N ALA A 252 10.28 24.63 36.53
CA ALA A 252 10.22 24.67 38.00
C ALA A 252 11.60 24.49 38.65
N PHE A 253 12.45 23.62 38.08
CA PHE A 253 13.81 23.44 38.55
C PHE A 253 14.67 24.70 38.36
N ASP A 254 14.61 25.35 37.20
CA ASP A 254 15.35 26.58 36.93
C ASP A 254 14.88 27.75 37.80
N GLU A 255 13.57 27.85 38.05
CA GLU A 255 13.00 28.85 38.96
C GLU A 255 13.48 28.64 40.41
N HIS A 256 13.55 27.39 40.86
CA HIS A 256 14.12 27.06 42.17
C HIS A 256 15.63 27.41 42.25
N GLN A 257 16.42 27.18 41.20
CA GLN A 257 17.82 27.63 41.16
C GLN A 257 17.93 29.15 41.25
N LYS A 258 17.03 29.88 40.58
CA LYS A 258 16.97 31.35 40.63
C LYS A 258 16.67 31.85 42.04
N GLN A 259 15.73 31.22 42.76
CA GLN A 259 15.43 31.55 44.16
C GLN A 259 16.65 31.33 45.07
N GLN A 260 17.46 30.30 44.78
CA GLN A 260 18.71 30.01 45.49
C GLN A 260 19.90 30.87 45.04
N GLN A 261 19.67 31.98 44.31
CA GLN A 261 20.71 32.87 43.77
C GLN A 261 21.75 32.16 42.89
N ARG A 262 21.40 31.00 42.31
CA ARG A 262 22.25 30.29 41.34
C ARG A 262 21.97 30.76 39.92
N PRO A 263 22.90 30.53 38.96
CA PRO A 263 22.75 31.01 37.59
C PRO A 263 21.48 30.48 36.92
N CYS A 264 20.58 31.39 36.58
CA CYS A 264 19.32 31.09 35.89
C CYS A 264 19.54 30.93 34.39
N LEU A 265 18.86 29.97 33.77
CA LEU A 265 19.01 29.66 32.35
C LEU A 265 17.93 30.31 31.50
N LEU A 266 16.68 30.38 31.98
CA LEU A 266 15.58 30.96 31.23
C LEU A 266 15.56 32.50 31.33
N PRO A 267 15.21 33.23 30.24
CA PRO A 267 14.73 32.76 28.94
C PRO A 267 15.84 32.24 28.01
N LEU A 268 15.45 31.37 27.06
CA LEU A 268 16.35 30.86 26.03
C LEU A 268 16.69 31.92 24.98
N ASN A 269 17.95 31.96 24.54
CA ASN A 269 18.40 32.81 23.44
C ASN A 269 17.82 32.37 22.09
N LYS A 270 17.73 33.30 21.12
CA LYS A 270 17.23 33.00 19.75
C LYS A 270 17.96 31.83 19.07
N LYS A 271 19.26 31.66 19.33
CA LYS A 271 20.05 30.53 18.83
C LYS A 271 19.69 29.21 19.53
N GLU A 272 19.45 29.24 20.83
CA GLU A 272 19.11 28.06 21.65
C GLU A 272 17.69 27.58 21.35
N ARG A 273 16.73 28.48 21.12
CA ARG A 273 15.34 28.15 20.75
C ARG A 273 15.24 27.36 19.43
N LYS A 274 16.30 27.33 18.61
CA LYS A 274 16.37 26.48 17.41
C LYS A 274 16.72 25.02 17.72
N ASP A 275 17.35 24.76 18.86
CA ASP A 275 17.81 23.44 19.29
C ASP A 275 16.99 22.86 20.45
N TYR A 276 16.40 23.73 21.28
CA TYR A 276 15.65 23.38 22.48
C TYR A 276 14.25 23.99 22.44
N VAL A 277 13.24 23.15 22.72
CA VAL A 277 11.83 23.52 22.61
C VAL A 277 11.06 23.15 23.87
N THR A 278 10.20 24.04 24.32
CA THR A 278 9.28 23.80 25.44
C THR A 278 8.12 22.91 24.99
N ILE A 279 7.83 21.86 25.76
CA ILE A 279 6.78 20.88 25.46
C ILE A 279 5.66 20.87 26.51
N PRO A 280 4.40 20.55 26.13
CA PRO A 280 3.94 20.24 24.77
C PRO A 280 3.83 21.51 23.90
N SER A 281 4.14 21.40 22.61
CA SER A 281 3.97 22.49 21.66
C SER A 281 3.64 21.96 20.27
N PHE A 282 2.69 22.62 19.61
CA PHE A 282 2.39 22.40 18.19
C PHE A 282 3.47 22.98 17.26
N PHE A 283 4.31 23.88 17.77
CA PHE A 283 5.41 24.48 17.03
C PHE A 283 6.63 23.55 17.04
N PHE A 284 6.86 22.88 15.92
CA PHE A 284 7.97 21.95 15.76
C PHE A 284 9.31 22.66 15.55
N THR A 285 10.36 22.13 16.17
CA THR A 285 11.75 22.50 15.87
C THR A 285 12.02 22.36 14.38
N ARG A 286 12.92 23.17 13.77
CA ARG A 286 13.29 23.02 12.35
C ARG A 286 13.75 21.59 12.00
N LYS A 287 14.43 20.93 12.95
CA LYS A 287 14.84 19.52 12.87
C LYS A 287 13.65 18.56 12.83
N ASP A 288 12.65 18.79 13.68
CA ASP A 288 11.45 17.93 13.77
C ASP A 288 10.51 18.17 12.59
N ARG A 289 10.40 19.41 12.10
CA ARG A 289 9.68 19.74 10.87
C ARG A 289 10.30 19.07 9.64
N LYS A 290 11.64 19.06 9.54
CA LYS A 290 12.32 18.33 8.44
C LYS A 290 12.05 16.83 8.54
N LYS A 291 12.12 16.25 9.74
CA LYS A 291 11.78 14.83 9.95
C LYS A 291 10.32 14.52 9.64
N MET A 292 9.39 15.41 9.99
CA MET A 292 7.97 15.30 9.67
C MET A 292 7.78 15.32 8.14
N LEU A 293 8.37 16.29 7.44
CA LEU A 293 8.28 16.35 5.97
C LEU A 293 8.89 15.12 5.30
N CYS A 294 10.08 14.70 5.73
CA CYS A 294 10.70 13.46 5.26
C CYS A 294 9.87 12.21 5.60
N SER A 295 9.00 12.26 6.60
CA SER A 295 8.13 11.14 6.94
C SER A 295 6.94 10.96 5.99
N PHE A 296 6.60 12.00 5.22
CA PHE A 296 5.61 11.91 4.15
C PHE A 296 6.22 11.40 2.84
N LEU A 297 7.54 11.47 2.66
CA LEU A 297 8.21 11.04 1.43
C LEU A 297 7.89 9.57 1.08
N PRO A 298 7.98 8.59 2.01
CA PRO A 298 7.56 7.22 1.72
C PRO A 298 6.08 7.13 1.34
N VAL A 299 5.20 7.88 2.00
CA VAL A 299 3.76 7.89 1.70
C VAL A 299 3.51 8.34 0.27
N ILE A 300 4.19 9.40 -0.18
CA ILE A 300 4.07 9.91 -1.56
C ILE A 300 4.61 8.88 -2.56
N ILE A 301 5.79 8.29 -2.30
CA ILE A 301 6.38 7.28 -3.18
C ILE A 301 5.43 6.09 -3.33
N HIS A 302 4.90 5.56 -2.23
CA HIS A 302 3.96 4.44 -2.27
C HIS A 302 2.63 4.82 -2.92
N LEU A 303 2.14 6.04 -2.73
CA LEU A 303 0.96 6.53 -3.44
C LEU A 303 1.19 6.54 -4.96
N CYS A 304 2.35 7.02 -5.43
CA CYS A 304 2.71 6.96 -6.84
C CYS A 304 2.78 5.52 -7.36
N ILE A 305 3.36 4.60 -6.58
CA ILE A 305 3.38 3.17 -6.93
C ILE A 305 1.96 2.62 -7.03
N TRP A 306 1.09 2.94 -6.08
CA TRP A 306 -0.30 2.46 -6.09
C TRP A 306 -1.09 3.00 -7.29
N LEU A 307 -0.89 4.28 -7.63
CA LEU A 307 -1.46 4.88 -8.82
C LEU A 307 -0.93 4.23 -10.11
N LEU A 308 0.36 3.87 -10.15
CA LEU A 308 0.95 3.15 -11.28
C LEU A 308 0.29 1.78 -11.48
N PHE A 309 0.11 0.99 -10.42
CA PHE A 309 -0.58 -0.31 -10.51
C PHE A 309 -2.02 -0.17 -11.00
N ALA A 310 -2.76 0.82 -10.48
CA ALA A 310 -4.12 1.10 -10.91
C ALA A 310 -4.18 1.58 -12.38
N ALA A 311 -3.20 2.37 -12.82
CA ALA A 311 -3.09 2.82 -14.20
C ALA A 311 -2.82 1.65 -15.15
N VAL A 312 -1.92 0.72 -14.78
CA VAL A 312 -1.64 -0.48 -15.60
C VAL A 312 -2.89 -1.35 -15.78
N ASP A 313 -3.63 -1.61 -14.70
CA ASP A 313 -4.88 -2.38 -14.77
C ASP A 313 -5.95 -1.67 -15.65
N SER A 314 -6.09 -0.36 -15.47
CA SER A 314 -7.02 0.45 -16.28
C SER A 314 -6.63 0.49 -17.76
N LEU A 315 -5.32 0.59 -18.07
CA LEU A 315 -4.82 0.55 -19.44
C LEU A 315 -5.07 -0.81 -20.09
N PHE A 316 -4.88 -1.90 -19.34
CA PHE A 316 -5.16 -3.25 -19.84
C PHE A 316 -6.66 -3.45 -20.13
N TYR A 317 -7.53 -2.98 -19.25
CA TYR A 317 -8.98 -2.94 -19.47
C TYR A 317 -9.36 -2.15 -20.75
N LEU A 318 -8.80 -0.95 -20.92
CA LEU A 318 -9.04 -0.12 -22.11
C LEU A 318 -8.52 -0.79 -23.40
N LEU A 319 -7.39 -1.51 -23.31
CA LEU A 319 -6.85 -2.25 -24.45
C LEU A 319 -7.82 -3.34 -24.90
N ILE A 320 -8.35 -4.15 -23.98
CA ILE A 320 -9.34 -5.20 -24.32
C ILE A 320 -10.58 -4.59 -24.97
N ILE A 321 -11.11 -3.50 -24.42
CA ILE A 321 -12.28 -2.82 -25.01
C ILE A 321 -11.98 -2.26 -26.40
N SER A 322 -10.81 -1.67 -26.59
CA SER A 322 -10.41 -1.09 -27.88
C SER A 322 -10.30 -2.18 -28.95
N VAL A 323 -9.70 -3.32 -28.60
CA VAL A 323 -9.62 -4.49 -29.48
C VAL A 323 -11.01 -5.03 -29.78
N ASN A 324 -11.88 -5.17 -28.79
CA ASN A 324 -13.25 -5.65 -28.98
C ASN A 324 -14.04 -4.78 -29.95
N LYS A 325 -13.90 -3.46 -29.84
CA LYS A 325 -14.57 -2.52 -30.75
C LYS A 325 -14.08 -2.74 -32.18
N TYR A 326 -12.77 -2.87 -32.38
CA TYR A 326 -12.21 -3.13 -33.71
C TYR A 326 -12.66 -4.47 -34.27
N LEU A 327 -12.68 -5.53 -33.45
CA LEU A 327 -13.15 -6.86 -33.84
C LEU A 327 -14.64 -6.88 -34.21
N GLN A 328 -15.47 -6.05 -33.59
CA GLN A 328 -16.89 -5.89 -33.94
C GLN A 328 -17.09 -5.12 -35.25
N GLU A 329 -16.14 -4.28 -35.66
CA GLU A 329 -16.22 -3.47 -36.87
C GLU A 329 -15.66 -4.19 -38.13
N VAL A 330 -15.07 -5.38 -37.98
CA VAL A 330 -14.57 -6.17 -39.12
C VAL A 330 -15.76 -6.69 -39.94
N PRO A 331 -15.87 -6.36 -41.24
CA PRO A 331 -16.97 -6.82 -42.09
C PRO A 331 -16.88 -8.33 -42.36
N ASP A 332 -18.02 -8.99 -42.47
CA ASP A 332 -18.13 -10.40 -42.87
C ASP A 332 -17.51 -10.63 -44.26
N LEU A 333 -16.87 -11.78 -44.46
CA LEU A 333 -16.29 -12.14 -45.75
C LEU A 333 -17.41 -12.67 -46.67
N ASP A 334 -17.78 -11.87 -47.67
CA ASP A 334 -18.74 -12.26 -48.72
C ASP A 334 -17.98 -12.88 -49.91
N ILE A 335 -18.02 -14.21 -50.06
CA ILE A 335 -17.40 -14.90 -51.21
C ILE A 335 -18.49 -15.22 -52.24
N GLN A 336 -18.44 -14.56 -53.40
CA GLN A 336 -19.32 -14.81 -54.54
C GLN A 336 -18.61 -15.71 -55.57
N LEU A 337 -19.02 -16.98 -55.67
CA LEU A 337 -18.50 -17.93 -56.65
C LEU A 337 -19.37 -17.93 -57.91
N SER A 338 -18.74 -17.75 -59.08
CA SER A 338 -19.41 -17.88 -60.38
C SER A 338 -18.68 -18.89 -61.26
N LEU A 339 -19.42 -19.88 -61.77
CA LEU A 339 -18.89 -20.87 -62.72
C LEU A 339 -19.22 -20.44 -64.16
N PHE A 340 -18.22 -20.55 -65.03
CA PHE A 340 -18.37 -20.30 -66.46
C PHE A 340 -18.11 -21.60 -67.23
N GLN A 341 -19.13 -22.13 -67.88
CA GLN A 341 -18.98 -23.28 -68.78
C GLN A 341 -18.92 -22.76 -70.22
N ASN A 342 -17.86 -23.08 -70.95
CA ASN A 342 -17.72 -22.72 -72.35
C ASN A 342 -17.94 -23.97 -73.22
N LYS A 343 -19.07 -24.02 -73.92
CA LYS A 343 -19.44 -25.14 -74.79
C LYS A 343 -18.84 -24.89 -76.18
N ASN A 344 -17.77 -25.59 -76.53
CA ASN A 344 -17.20 -25.54 -77.87
C ASN A 344 -17.93 -26.54 -78.79
N GLU A 345 -19.10 -26.16 -79.29
CA GLU A 345 -19.76 -26.93 -80.36
C GLU A 345 -19.26 -26.45 -81.74
N LYS A 346 -18.51 -27.32 -82.43
CA LYS A 346 -18.27 -27.17 -83.87
C LYS A 346 -19.56 -27.48 -84.62
N SER A 347 -20.47 -26.52 -84.73
CA SER A 347 -21.18 -26.15 -85.97
C SER A 347 -22.36 -25.20 -85.65
N TYR A 348 -22.38 -24.10 -86.40
CA TYR A 348 -23.44 -23.07 -86.54
C TYR A 348 -23.78 -22.16 -85.36
N ILE A 349 -23.25 -20.94 -85.46
CA ILE A 349 -23.83 -19.61 -85.18
C ILE A 349 -24.95 -19.59 -84.11
N ILE A 350 -24.55 -19.66 -82.83
CA ILE A 350 -24.94 -18.79 -81.70
C ILE A 350 -24.29 -19.45 -80.47
N SER A 351 -23.16 -18.89 -80.00
CA SER A 351 -22.56 -19.32 -78.74
C SER A 351 -23.42 -18.82 -77.58
N MET A 352 -24.40 -19.62 -77.15
CA MET A 352 -25.17 -19.29 -75.96
C MET A 352 -24.32 -19.65 -74.73
N LYS A 353 -23.70 -18.63 -74.13
CA LYS A 353 -22.94 -18.75 -72.89
C LYS A 353 -23.92 -18.96 -71.73
N GLU A 354 -24.16 -20.21 -71.37
CA GLU A 354 -25.02 -20.53 -70.22
C GLU A 354 -24.28 -20.21 -68.92
N ARG A 355 -24.71 -19.13 -68.25
CA ARG A 355 -24.15 -18.70 -66.96
C ARG A 355 -24.93 -19.40 -65.85
N ILE A 356 -24.40 -20.49 -65.32
CA ILE A 356 -24.88 -21.08 -64.06
C ILE A 356 -24.31 -20.23 -62.92
N ALA A 357 -24.94 -19.09 -62.66
CA ALA A 357 -24.62 -18.24 -61.51
C ALA A 357 -25.49 -18.67 -60.33
N ARG A 358 -24.92 -19.38 -59.36
CA ARG A 358 -25.48 -19.37 -58.01
C ARG A 358 -25.06 -18.04 -57.38
N THR A 359 -26.03 -17.20 -57.08
CA THR A 359 -25.80 -15.82 -56.61
C THR A 359 -26.12 -15.68 -55.13
N ASP A 360 -26.01 -16.76 -54.36
CA ASP A 360 -26.23 -16.72 -52.93
C ASP A 360 -24.92 -16.23 -52.28
N PRO A 361 -24.87 -14.99 -51.74
CA PRO A 361 -23.71 -14.54 -50.99
C PRO A 361 -23.63 -15.38 -49.71
N PHE A 362 -22.66 -16.29 -49.65
CA PHE A 362 -22.36 -17.01 -48.42
C PHE A 362 -21.55 -16.06 -47.54
N LYS A 363 -22.22 -15.49 -46.54
CA LYS A 363 -21.60 -14.63 -45.53
C LYS A 363 -20.87 -15.50 -44.52
N ILE A 364 -19.55 -15.45 -44.51
CA ILE A 364 -18.77 -16.07 -43.43
C ILE A 364 -18.39 -14.94 -42.48
N PRO A 365 -19.02 -14.85 -41.30
CA PRO A 365 -18.57 -13.88 -40.32
C PRO A 365 -17.15 -14.23 -39.90
N LEU A 366 -16.20 -13.32 -40.13
CA LEU A 366 -14.79 -13.50 -39.75
C LEU A 366 -14.61 -13.49 -38.22
N PHE A 367 -15.62 -13.06 -37.47
CA PHE A 367 -15.62 -13.06 -36.01
C PHE A 367 -17.02 -13.34 -35.45
N LYS A 368 -17.21 -14.47 -34.78
CA LYS A 368 -18.47 -14.79 -34.11
C LYS A 368 -18.71 -13.93 -32.86
N HIS A 369 -19.84 -13.22 -32.83
CA HIS A 369 -20.23 -12.32 -31.72
C HIS A 369 -20.31 -12.99 -30.32
N ASN A 370 -20.51 -14.30 -30.25
CA ASN A 370 -20.63 -15.02 -28.98
C ASN A 370 -19.28 -15.25 -28.27
N CYS A 371 -18.14 -15.02 -28.94
CA CYS A 371 -16.81 -15.22 -28.39
C CYS A 371 -16.15 -13.90 -27.95
N ILE A 372 -16.88 -12.79 -27.81
CA ILE A 372 -16.31 -11.48 -27.47
C ILE A 372 -16.01 -11.41 -25.96
N PRO A 373 -14.81 -10.98 -25.54
CA PRO A 373 -14.46 -10.92 -24.13
C PRO A 373 -15.17 -9.74 -23.45
N HIS A 374 -15.72 -9.95 -22.25
CA HIS A 374 -16.35 -8.89 -21.44
C HIS A 374 -15.49 -8.60 -20.20
N PRO A 375 -14.59 -7.61 -20.24
CA PRO A 375 -13.68 -7.34 -19.13
C PRO A 375 -14.39 -6.63 -17.97
N GLU A 376 -13.90 -6.86 -16.74
CA GLU A 376 -14.40 -6.23 -15.51
C GLU A 376 -13.39 -5.23 -14.93
N LEU A 377 -13.92 -4.19 -14.25
CA LEU A 377 -13.13 -3.17 -13.57
C LEU A 377 -13.55 -3.05 -12.10
N ALA A 378 -12.77 -3.66 -11.20
CA ALA A 378 -13.06 -3.70 -9.77
C ALA A 378 -12.57 -2.45 -8.99
N LEU A 379 -13.03 -1.25 -9.38
CA LEU A 379 -12.48 0.02 -8.88
C LEU A 379 -13.13 0.55 -7.58
N SER A 380 -14.34 0.14 -7.18
CA SER A 380 -15.04 0.83 -6.09
C SER A 380 -14.58 0.42 -4.67
N THR A 381 -14.41 -0.88 -4.41
CA THR A 381 -14.12 -1.38 -3.05
C THR A 381 -12.68 -1.11 -2.60
N THR A 382 -11.73 -1.20 -3.52
CA THR A 382 -10.30 -1.01 -3.25
C THR A 382 -9.97 0.43 -2.88
N TRP A 383 -10.57 1.40 -3.58
CA TRP A 383 -10.31 2.82 -3.37
C TRP A 383 -10.90 3.35 -2.06
N ILE A 384 -12.01 2.77 -1.57
CA ILE A 384 -12.55 3.09 -0.24
C ILE A 384 -11.56 2.65 0.85
N GLN A 385 -11.07 1.41 0.78
CA GLN A 385 -10.07 0.91 1.73
C GLN A 385 -8.77 1.72 1.67
N LEU A 386 -8.33 2.07 0.45
CA LEU A 386 -7.16 2.92 0.23
C LEU A 386 -7.33 4.30 0.85
N GLY A 387 -8.51 4.93 0.66
CA GLY A 387 -8.83 6.24 1.23
C GLY A 387 -8.72 6.26 2.74
N VAL A 388 -9.21 5.21 3.41
CA VAL A 388 -9.08 5.05 4.88
C VAL A 388 -7.61 4.93 5.29
N ILE A 389 -6.83 4.10 4.59
CA ILE A 389 -5.39 3.92 4.86
C ILE A 389 -4.63 5.24 4.68
N ILE A 390 -4.86 5.96 3.59
CA ILE A 390 -4.24 7.26 3.30
C ILE A 390 -4.61 8.28 4.37
N PHE A 391 -5.88 8.34 4.77
CA PHE A 391 -6.34 9.23 5.84
C PHE A 391 -5.54 9.04 7.13
N PHE A 392 -5.41 7.79 7.60
CA PHE A 392 -4.62 7.49 8.80
C PHE A 392 -3.12 7.77 8.62
N LEU A 393 -2.54 7.50 7.45
CA LEU A 393 -1.15 7.84 7.15
C LEU A 393 -0.90 9.35 7.24
N VAL A 394 -1.82 10.16 6.73
CA VAL A 394 -1.74 11.63 6.79
C VAL A 394 -1.83 12.10 8.24
N ILE A 395 -2.82 11.62 8.99
CA ILE A 395 -2.99 11.95 10.41
C ILE A 395 -1.74 11.57 11.21
N PHE A 396 -1.22 10.35 11.07
CA PHE A 396 -0.01 9.92 11.76
C PHE A 396 1.25 10.67 11.31
N GLY A 397 1.31 11.11 10.06
CA GLY A 397 2.37 12.01 9.58
C GLY A 397 2.34 13.36 10.29
N LEU A 398 1.18 14.02 10.30
CA LEU A 398 0.97 15.35 10.88
C LEU A 398 1.20 15.36 12.40
N PHE A 399 0.68 14.36 13.11
CA PHE A 399 0.80 14.26 14.57
C PHE A 399 2.09 13.59 15.05
N SER A 400 2.98 13.17 14.16
CA SER A 400 4.21 12.44 14.51
C SER A 400 5.11 13.18 15.51
N GLY A 401 5.23 14.50 15.36
CA GLY A 401 5.98 15.34 16.28
C GLY A 401 5.33 15.39 17.66
N LEU A 402 4.00 15.55 17.72
CA LEU A 402 3.24 15.56 18.98
C LEU A 402 3.35 14.20 19.69
N LEU A 403 3.17 13.09 18.97
CA LEU A 403 3.34 11.74 19.53
C LEU A 403 4.74 11.53 20.12
N THR A 404 5.78 12.06 19.46
CA THR A 404 7.15 12.00 19.99
C THR A 404 7.30 12.81 21.28
N GLN A 405 6.72 14.00 21.37
CA GLN A 405 6.71 14.81 22.59
C GLN A 405 5.93 14.11 23.72
N LEU A 406 4.77 13.55 23.41
CA LEU A 406 3.93 12.81 24.36
C LEU A 406 4.67 11.60 24.92
N LYS A 407 5.40 10.84 24.09
CA LYS A 407 6.25 9.74 24.58
C LYS A 407 7.25 10.20 25.64
N ILE A 408 7.90 11.34 25.42
CA ILE A 408 8.88 11.89 26.36
C ILE A 408 8.19 12.38 27.64
N LEU A 409 7.03 13.05 27.52
CA LEU A 409 6.28 13.53 28.67
C LEU A 409 5.75 12.37 29.55
N VAL A 410 5.26 11.31 28.92
CA VAL A 410 4.82 10.10 29.61
C VAL A 410 6.00 9.42 30.29
N SER A 411 7.13 9.22 29.59
CA SER A 411 8.31 8.63 30.22
C SER A 411 8.86 9.47 31.38
N ALA A 412 8.84 10.81 31.25
CA ALA A 412 9.23 11.72 32.33
C ALA A 412 8.30 11.62 33.55
N SER A 413 7.01 11.39 33.32
CA SER A 413 6.01 11.24 34.38
C SER A 413 6.13 9.90 35.11
N PHE A 414 6.44 8.81 34.40
CA PHE A 414 6.61 7.47 34.99
C PHE A 414 7.98 7.27 35.68
N TYR A 415 9.02 7.99 35.26
CA TYR A 415 10.40 7.87 35.76
C TYR A 415 10.96 9.24 36.22
N PRO A 416 10.42 9.82 37.31
CA PRO A 416 10.79 11.17 37.76
C PRO A 416 12.27 11.29 38.15
N ASP A 417 12.86 10.27 38.79
CA ASP A 417 14.27 10.30 39.18
C ASP A 417 15.22 10.38 37.98
N THR A 418 14.85 9.69 36.89
CA THR A 418 15.60 9.75 35.64
C THR A 418 15.44 11.12 34.99
N GLU A 419 14.23 11.68 35.01
CA GLU A 419 13.97 13.01 34.45
C GLU A 419 14.73 14.11 35.20
N ILE A 420 14.79 14.09 36.53
CA ILE A 420 15.57 15.05 37.32
C ILE A 420 17.06 14.99 36.96
N LYS A 421 17.63 13.78 36.79
CA LYS A 421 19.02 13.60 36.32
C LYS A 421 19.23 14.20 34.92
N ARG A 422 18.27 14.03 34.02
CA ARG A 422 18.30 14.58 32.65
C ARG A 422 18.22 16.11 32.65
N ILE A 423 17.35 16.67 33.49
CA ILE A 423 17.18 18.12 33.67
C ILE A 423 18.48 18.74 34.20
N ARG A 424 19.07 18.19 35.27
CA ARG A 424 20.32 18.68 35.85
C ARG A 424 21.46 18.68 34.83
N TYR A 425 21.64 17.56 34.14
CA TYR A 425 22.65 17.44 33.08
C TYR A 425 22.43 18.47 31.96
N LEU A 426 21.19 18.66 31.53
CA LEU A 426 20.86 19.61 30.47
C LEU A 426 21.14 21.06 30.89
N HIS A 427 20.74 21.41 32.12
CA HIS A 427 20.95 22.73 32.71
C HIS A 427 22.44 23.06 32.78
N GLU A 428 23.24 22.18 33.36
CA GLU A 428 24.70 22.34 33.44
C GLU A 428 25.35 22.42 32.05
N LYS A 429 24.93 21.57 31.11
CA LYS A 429 25.44 21.57 29.74
C LYS A 429 25.20 22.91 29.04
N LEU A 430 24.03 23.50 29.24
CA LEU A 430 23.66 24.78 28.64
C LEU A 430 24.39 25.95 29.31
N LEU A 431 24.51 25.96 30.65
CA LEU A 431 25.31 26.96 31.36
C LEU A 431 26.78 26.95 30.91
N ARG A 432 27.40 25.76 30.84
CA ARG A 432 28.78 25.61 30.34
C ARG A 432 28.92 26.12 28.90
N ARG A 433 27.90 25.91 28.06
CA ARG A 433 27.90 26.38 26.67
C ARG A 433 27.82 27.91 26.59
N ARG A 434 27.03 28.55 27.45
CA ARG A 434 26.96 30.02 27.56
C ARG A 434 28.27 30.61 28.06
N GLY A 435 28.87 30.03 29.11
CA GLY A 435 30.16 30.47 29.63
C GLY A 435 31.27 30.42 28.58
N LYS A 436 31.40 29.31 27.84
CA LYS A 436 32.37 29.19 26.74
C LYS A 436 32.13 30.21 25.62
N LEU A 437 30.87 30.54 25.33
CA LEU A 437 30.53 31.52 24.30
C LEU A 437 30.87 32.95 24.76
N GLN A 438 30.62 33.28 26.03
CA GLN A 438 30.99 34.56 26.62
C GLN A 438 32.52 34.72 26.65
N GLU A 439 33.26 33.71 27.09
CA GLU A 439 34.72 33.72 27.11
C GLU A 439 35.30 33.93 25.70
N LYS A 440 34.79 33.19 24.70
CA LYS A 440 35.20 33.36 23.30
C LYS A 440 34.87 34.75 22.77
N THR A 441 33.73 35.32 23.16
CA THR A 441 33.33 36.68 22.75
C THR A 441 34.24 37.72 23.39
N GLY A 442 34.59 37.57 24.67
CA GLY A 442 35.55 38.43 25.37
C GLY A 442 36.94 38.38 24.73
N LYS A 443 37.47 37.18 24.46
CA LYS A 443 38.75 37.01 23.75
C LYS A 443 38.76 37.66 22.37
N ASN A 444 37.68 37.50 21.59
CA ASN A 444 37.55 38.12 20.27
C ASN A 444 37.44 39.65 20.34
N MET A 445 36.74 40.18 21.35
CA MET A 445 36.63 41.62 21.59
C MET A 445 38.00 42.19 21.96
N PHE A 446 38.71 41.55 22.89
CA PHE A 446 40.08 41.92 23.27
C PHE A 446 41.04 41.87 22.08
N ALA A 447 41.01 40.80 21.28
CA ALA A 447 41.82 40.69 20.07
C ALA A 447 41.49 41.79 19.04
N ARG A 448 40.22 42.17 18.90
CA ARG A 448 39.82 43.31 18.07
C ARG A 448 40.36 44.64 18.61
N THR A 449 40.29 44.86 19.91
CA THR A 449 40.84 46.06 20.56
C THR A 449 42.35 46.13 20.36
N VAL A 450 43.08 45.05 20.62
CA VAL A 450 44.53 44.99 20.38
C VAL A 450 44.87 45.25 18.91
N ASN A 451 44.15 44.63 17.98
CA ASN A 451 44.36 44.86 16.54
C ASN A 451 43.97 46.27 16.09
N PHE A 452 43.08 46.95 16.80
CA PHE A 452 42.71 48.35 16.54
C PHE A 452 43.83 49.30 16.99
N TRP A 453 44.37 49.10 18.19
CA TRP A 453 45.48 49.92 18.73
C TRP A 453 46.85 49.58 18.12
N PHE A 454 47.05 48.34 17.65
CA PHE A 454 48.32 47.87 17.07
C PHE A 454 48.10 47.20 15.70
N PRO A 455 47.92 47.98 14.62
CA PRO A 455 47.65 47.46 13.27
C PRO A 455 48.79 46.60 12.71
N ILE A 456 50.04 46.85 13.15
CA ILE A 456 51.24 46.14 12.70
C ILE A 456 51.19 44.65 13.06
N LEU A 457 50.60 44.29 14.21
CA LEU A 457 50.45 42.89 14.61
C LEU A 457 49.51 42.13 13.66
N LYS A 458 48.44 42.78 13.23
CA LYS A 458 47.50 42.25 12.22
C LYS A 458 48.17 42.07 10.85
N ALA A 459 49.00 43.03 10.44
CA ALA A 459 49.77 42.94 9.19
C ALA A 459 50.77 41.76 9.23
N ARG A 460 51.50 41.60 10.35
CA ARG A 460 52.45 40.49 10.55
C ARG A 460 51.76 39.12 10.55
N GLU A 461 50.56 39.02 11.14
CA GLU A 461 49.76 37.79 11.12
C GLU A 461 49.26 37.43 9.71
N ALA A 462 48.91 38.44 8.90
CA ALA A 462 48.48 38.26 7.51
C ALA A 462 49.63 37.79 6.61
N VAL A 463 50.83 38.31 6.81
CA VAL A 463 52.05 37.86 6.10
C VAL A 463 52.38 36.42 6.44
N ARG A 464 52.40 36.05 7.74
CA ARG A 464 52.64 34.66 8.18
C ARG A 464 51.63 33.64 7.65
N LYS A 465 50.38 34.05 7.42
CA LYS A 465 49.34 33.19 6.83
C LYS A 465 49.46 33.03 5.31
N LYS A 466 50.24 33.88 4.65
CA LYS A 466 50.54 33.78 3.21
C LYS A 466 51.77 32.90 2.94
N GLU A 467 52.64 32.76 3.94
CA GLU A 467 53.85 31.91 3.89
C GLU A 467 53.60 30.46 4.31
N ARG A 468 52.39 30.14 4.80
CA ARG A 468 51.87 28.78 4.98
C ARG A 468 50.81 28.50 3.94
#